data_AF-A0A7J9I117-F1
#
_entry.id   AF-A0A7J9I117-F1
#
_cell.length_a   1.000
_cell.length_b   1.000
_cell.length_c   1.000
_cell.angle_alpha   90.00
_cell.angle_beta   90.00
_cell.angle_gamma   90.00
#
_symmetry.space_group_name_H-M   'P 1'
#
loop_
_entity.id
_entity.type
_entity.pdbx_description
1 polymer ?
#
loop_
_entity_poly.entity_id
_entity_poly.type
_entity_poly.pdbx_seq_one_letter_code
_entity_poly.pdbx_strand_id
1 'polypeptide(L)'
;MRPADQSNPQYVARIERIDADARGGNVKVLARWYYRPEESIGGRRQFHGSKELFLSDHYDVQSADTIEGKCTVHSFKSYTKLDSVGNDDFFCRFEYNSSTGAFNPDRVAV
;
A
#
# COMPACT_ATOMS: atom_id res chain seq x y z
N MET A 1 -5.34 6.59 2.39
CA MET A 1 -5.10 8.00 1.98
C MET A 1 -6.13 8.34 0.92
N ARG A 2 -6.65 9.57 0.97
CA ARG A 2 -7.72 10.01 0.10
C ARG A 2 -7.29 9.98 -1.38
N PRO A 3 -8.04 9.33 -2.26
CA PRO A 3 -7.77 9.39 -3.70
C PRO A 3 -8.24 10.72 -4.29
N ALA A 4 -7.68 11.08 -5.46
CA ALA A 4 -8.10 12.27 -6.19
C ALA A 4 -9.54 12.12 -6.73
N ASP A 5 -9.89 10.92 -7.21
CA ASP A 5 -11.24 10.52 -7.58
C ASP A 5 -11.86 9.70 -6.45
N GLN A 6 -12.97 10.17 -5.88
CA GLN A 6 -13.63 9.54 -4.73
C GLN A 6 -14.35 8.22 -5.09
N SER A 7 -14.49 7.91 -6.37
CA SER A 7 -14.98 6.59 -6.81
C SER A 7 -13.92 5.49 -6.67
N ASN A 8 -12.63 5.88 -6.56
CA ASN A 8 -11.55 4.92 -6.37
C ASN A 8 -11.45 4.46 -4.90
N PRO A 9 -10.98 3.24 -4.66
CA PRO A 9 -10.61 2.80 -3.32
C PRO A 9 -9.55 3.72 -2.69
N GLN A 10 -9.53 3.80 -1.36
CA GLN A 10 -8.47 4.52 -0.66
C GLN A 10 -7.10 3.94 -0.98
N TYR A 11 -6.12 4.82 -1.20
CA TYR A 11 -4.72 4.42 -1.38
C TYR A 11 -4.13 3.94 -0.06
N VAL A 12 -3.24 2.95 -0.13
CA VAL A 12 -2.51 2.43 1.03
C VAL A 12 -1.05 2.83 0.90
N ALA A 13 -0.46 3.32 1.99
CA ALA A 13 0.94 3.73 2.01
C ALA A 13 1.59 3.36 3.34
N ARG A 14 2.90 3.13 3.31
CA ARG A 14 3.75 3.08 4.49
C ARG A 14 4.32 4.47 4.74
N ILE A 15 4.14 4.99 5.95
CA ILE A 15 4.79 6.25 6.35
C ILE A 15 6.25 5.94 6.67
N GLU A 16 7.17 6.52 5.90
CA GLU A 16 8.62 6.39 6.09
C GLU A 16 9.16 7.48 7.02
N ARG A 17 8.59 8.70 6.90
CA ARG A 17 8.98 9.85 7.72
C ARG A 17 7.80 10.80 7.90
N ILE A 18 7.77 11.48 9.04
CA ILE A 18 6.84 12.57 9.34
C ILE A 18 7.67 13.83 9.57
N ASP A 19 7.38 14.89 8.84
CA ASP A 19 8.01 16.20 8.94
C ASP A 19 6.97 17.25 9.32
N ALA A 20 7.24 18.04 10.35
CA ALA A 20 6.38 19.14 10.76
C ALA A 20 7.16 20.46 10.66
N ASP A 21 6.50 21.52 10.17
CA ASP A 21 7.09 22.85 10.25
C ASP A 21 7.25 23.32 11.72
N ALA A 22 8.13 24.28 11.98
CA ALA A 22 8.41 24.78 13.33
C ALA A 22 7.18 25.38 14.04
N ARG A 23 6.11 25.66 13.29
CA ARG A 23 4.85 26.21 13.81
C ARG A 23 3.79 25.12 14.00
N GLY A 24 4.10 23.86 13.67
CA GLY A 24 3.22 22.69 13.77
C GLY A 24 2.01 22.72 12.82
N GLY A 25 1.91 23.73 11.94
CA GLY A 25 0.70 23.99 11.16
C GLY A 25 0.62 23.19 9.86
N ASN A 26 1.77 22.78 9.32
CA ASN A 26 1.84 21.95 8.12
C ASN A 26 2.65 20.69 8.42
N VAL A 27 1.94 19.57 8.54
CA VAL A 27 2.57 18.25 8.68
C VAL A 27 2.58 17.56 7.33
N LYS A 28 3.77 17.14 6.90
CA LYS A 28 3.99 16.36 5.69
C LYS A 28 4.48 14.96 6.06
N VAL A 29 4.15 14.00 5.22
CA VAL A 29 4.61 12.62 5.36
C VAL A 29 5.32 12.18 4.09
N LEU A 30 6.48 11.55 4.25
CA LEU A 30 7.08 10.77 3.18
C LEU A 30 6.38 9.41 3.15
N ALA A 31 5.59 9.18 2.11
CA ALA A 31 4.81 7.98 1.90
C ALA A 31 5.53 7.08 0.89
N ARG A 32 5.57 5.79 1.18
CA ARG A 32 5.92 4.72 0.22
C ARG A 32 4.65 3.98 -0.16
N TRP A 33 4.30 3.97 -1.44
CA TRP A 33 3.00 3.49 -1.88
C TRP A 33 2.91 1.97 -1.93
N TYR A 34 1.76 1.45 -1.51
CA TYR A 34 1.33 0.10 -1.83
C TYR A 34 0.39 0.15 -3.03
N TYR A 35 0.63 -0.71 -4.01
CA TYR A 35 -0.20 -0.84 -5.20
C TYR A 35 -1.17 -2.01 -5.03
N ARG A 36 -2.41 -1.83 -5.45
CA ARG A 36 -3.37 -2.90 -5.63
C ARG A 36 -3.06 -3.66 -6.93
N PRO A 37 -3.44 -4.95 -7.03
CA PRO A 37 -3.30 -5.73 -8.25
C PRO A 37 -3.82 -5.04 -9.52
N GLU A 38 -4.94 -4.35 -9.43
CA GLU A 38 -5.59 -3.60 -10.51
C GLU A 38 -4.76 -2.41 -11.00
N GLU A 39 -3.93 -1.84 -10.13
CA GLU A 39 -3.09 -0.67 -10.41
C GLU A 39 -1.72 -1.07 -11.00
N SER A 40 -1.39 -2.37 -11.00
CA SER A 40 -0.15 -2.86 -11.59
C SER A 40 -0.21 -2.90 -13.11
N ILE A 41 0.93 -2.73 -13.79
CA ILE A 41 1.02 -2.77 -15.26
C ILE A 41 0.48 -4.09 -15.83
N GLY A 42 0.68 -5.20 -15.12
CA GLY A 42 0.19 -6.52 -15.52
C GLY A 42 -1.26 -6.82 -15.13
N GLY A 43 -1.92 -5.92 -14.39
CA GLY A 43 -3.28 -6.08 -13.88
C GLY A 43 -3.45 -7.20 -12.85
N ARG A 44 -4.69 -7.36 -12.38
CA ARG A 44 -5.06 -8.44 -11.45
C ARG A 44 -4.97 -9.81 -12.14
N ARG A 45 -4.32 -10.77 -11.47
CA ARG A 45 -4.23 -12.18 -11.87
C ARG A 45 -5.07 -13.05 -10.92
N GLN A 46 -5.38 -14.28 -11.34
CA GLN A 46 -6.25 -15.20 -10.59
C GLN A 46 -5.70 -15.57 -9.21
N PHE A 47 -4.37 -15.60 -9.04
CA PHE A 47 -3.74 -15.92 -7.76
C PHE A 47 -3.64 -14.72 -6.80
N HIS A 48 -4.04 -13.51 -7.24
CA HIS A 48 -4.01 -12.34 -6.39
C HIS A 48 -5.19 -12.31 -5.42
N GLY A 49 -4.92 -12.17 -4.14
CA GLY A 49 -5.94 -12.05 -3.10
C GLY A 49 -6.71 -10.73 -3.18
N SER A 50 -7.94 -10.71 -2.64
CA SER A 50 -8.78 -9.49 -2.61
C SER A 50 -8.20 -8.38 -1.72
N LYS A 51 -7.45 -8.75 -0.67
CA LYS A 51 -6.75 -7.85 0.26
C LYS A 51 -5.25 -7.75 -0.03
N GLU A 52 -4.80 -8.22 -1.19
CA GLU A 52 -3.38 -8.20 -1.56
C GLU A 52 -2.94 -6.80 -2.00
N LEU A 53 -1.74 -6.44 -1.58
CA LEU A 53 -1.04 -5.21 -1.94
C LEU A 53 0.42 -5.54 -2.31
N PHE A 54 1.04 -4.66 -3.09
CA PHE A 54 2.43 -4.75 -3.49
C PHE A 54 3.21 -3.55 -2.98
N LEU A 55 4.31 -3.80 -2.25
CA LEU A 55 5.15 -2.72 -1.74
C LEU A 55 5.98 -2.15 -2.91
N SER A 56 5.70 -0.92 -3.31
CA SER A 56 6.36 -0.35 -4.48
C SER A 56 7.70 0.34 -4.17
N ASP A 57 8.45 0.73 -5.19
CA ASP A 57 9.56 1.68 -5.13
C ASP A 57 9.12 3.15 -5.30
N HIS A 58 7.81 3.43 -5.32
CA HIS A 58 7.26 4.76 -5.50
C HIS A 58 7.13 5.47 -4.14
N TYR A 59 7.88 6.57 -4.00
CA TYR A 59 7.84 7.46 -2.86
C TYR A 59 7.27 8.81 -3.25
N ASP A 60 6.51 9.43 -2.35
CA ASP A 60 5.99 10.77 -2.53
C ASP A 60 5.81 11.49 -1.19
N VAL A 61 5.78 12.83 -1.22
CA VAL A 61 5.51 13.67 -0.06
C VAL A 61 4.07 14.16 -0.11
N GLN A 62 3.29 13.80 0.91
CA GLN A 62 1.87 14.12 1.00
C GLN A 62 1.57 14.96 2.26
N SER A 63 0.50 15.75 2.24
CA SER A 63 -0.03 16.36 3.47
C SER A 63 -0.58 15.26 4.38
N ALA A 64 -0.35 15.36 5.70
CA ALA A 64 -0.95 14.46 6.67
C ALA A 64 -2.49 14.48 6.64
N ASP A 65 -3.11 15.57 6.17
CA ASP A 65 -4.57 15.72 6.06
C ASP A 65 -5.20 14.76 5.03
N THR A 66 -4.38 14.15 4.18
CA THR A 66 -4.82 13.13 3.21
C THR A 66 -4.99 11.75 3.87
N ILE A 67 -4.53 11.57 5.11
CA ILE A 67 -4.66 10.31 5.85
C ILE A 67 -6.08 10.18 6.39
N GLU A 68 -6.79 9.12 5.98
CA GLU A 68 -8.18 8.89 6.39
C GLU A 68 -8.32 7.86 7.52
N GLY A 69 -7.28 7.06 7.75
CA GLY A 69 -7.29 6.02 8.76
C GLY A 69 -6.00 5.19 8.75
N LYS A 70 -5.80 4.46 9.84
CA LYS A 70 -4.70 3.49 9.98
C LYS A 70 -5.19 2.12 9.52
N CYS A 71 -4.37 1.40 8.76
CA CYS A 71 -4.59 0.01 8.40
C CYS A 71 -3.37 -0.85 8.72
N THR A 72 -3.49 -2.17 8.60
CA THR A 72 -2.40 -3.12 8.82
C THR A 72 -2.10 -3.86 7.52
N VAL A 73 -0.84 -3.83 7.09
CA VAL A 73 -0.35 -4.67 5.99
C VAL A 73 0.50 -5.77 6.59
N HIS A 74 -0.05 -6.98 6.62
CA HIS A 74 0.57 -8.16 7.19
C HIS A 74 1.57 -8.80 6.20
N SER A 75 2.53 -9.56 6.74
CA SER A 75 3.19 -10.59 5.92
C SER A 75 2.16 -11.64 5.52
N PHE A 76 2.32 -12.29 4.36
CA PHE A 76 1.39 -13.35 3.94
C PHE A 76 1.25 -14.47 4.99
N LYS A 77 2.35 -14.88 5.63
CA LYS A 77 2.35 -15.88 6.70
C LYS A 77 1.55 -15.45 7.94
N SER A 78 1.58 -14.18 8.30
CA SER A 78 0.81 -13.65 9.43
C SER A 78 -0.67 -13.51 9.05
N TYR A 79 -0.94 -13.05 7.83
CA TYR A 79 -2.29 -12.87 7.32
C TYR A 79 -3.08 -14.18 7.27
N THR A 80 -2.45 -15.27 6.81
CA THR A 80 -3.09 -16.60 6.73
C THR A 80 -3.42 -17.20 8.09
N LYS A 81 -2.97 -16.57 9.19
CA LYS A 81 -3.22 -17.02 10.57
C LYS A 81 -4.24 -16.15 11.31
N LEU A 82 -4.80 -15.14 10.66
CA LEU A 82 -5.84 -14.31 11.28
C LEU A 82 -7.12 -15.15 11.45
N ASP A 83 -7.70 -15.10 12.65
CA ASP A 83 -8.99 -15.76 12.94
C ASP A 83 -10.14 -15.15 12.11
N SER A 84 -10.04 -13.84 11.82
CA SER A 84 -10.95 -13.13 10.92
C SER A 84 -10.20 -11.98 10.24
N VAL A 85 -10.59 -11.68 9.00
CA VAL A 85 -10.00 -10.59 8.19
C VAL A 85 -10.91 -9.37 8.27
N GLY A 86 -10.41 -8.29 8.85
CA GLY A 86 -11.13 -7.01 8.91
C GLY A 86 -11.07 -6.21 7.61
N ASN A 87 -11.77 -5.07 7.60
CA ASN A 87 -11.75 -4.15 6.47
C ASN A 87 -10.36 -3.55 6.23
N ASP A 88 -9.66 -3.25 7.33
CA ASP A 88 -8.34 -2.60 7.35
C ASP A 88 -7.16 -3.59 7.41
N ASP A 89 -7.43 -4.89 7.21
CA ASP A 89 -6.40 -5.93 7.11
C ASP A 89 -6.07 -6.23 5.65
N PHE A 90 -4.81 -5.99 5.31
CA PHE A 90 -4.21 -6.28 4.01
C PHE A 90 -3.02 -7.20 4.16
N PHE A 91 -2.52 -7.75 3.07
CA PHE A 91 -1.24 -8.46 3.08
C PHE A 91 -0.37 -8.12 1.89
N CYS A 92 0.94 -8.27 2.09
CA CYS A 92 1.94 -8.06 1.07
C CYS A 92 2.92 -9.24 1.06
N ARG A 93 3.19 -9.78 -0.13
CA ARG A 93 4.22 -10.81 -0.37
C ARG A 93 5.15 -10.51 -1.54
N PHE A 94 4.95 -9.35 -2.17
CA PHE A 94 5.75 -8.89 -3.30
C PHE A 94 6.21 -7.45 -3.10
N GLU A 95 7.44 -7.19 -3.52
CA GLU A 95 7.86 -5.86 -3.92
C GLU A 95 7.54 -5.64 -5.40
N TYR A 96 7.24 -4.40 -5.77
CA TYR A 96 6.83 -4.01 -7.11
C TYR A 96 7.63 -2.81 -7.62
N ASN A 97 8.19 -2.92 -8.81
CA ASN A 97 8.82 -1.79 -9.46
C ASN A 97 7.76 -1.01 -10.26
N SER A 98 7.43 0.19 -9.81
CA SER A 98 6.36 1.03 -10.37
C SER A 98 6.61 1.48 -11.81
N SER A 99 7.88 1.51 -12.23
CA SER A 99 8.27 1.96 -13.57
C SER A 99 8.32 0.83 -14.60
N THR A 100 8.80 -0.35 -14.20
CA THR A 100 9.03 -1.49 -15.10
C THR A 100 7.97 -2.58 -14.99
N GLY A 101 7.19 -2.60 -13.89
CA GLY A 101 6.20 -3.64 -13.61
C GLY A 101 6.80 -4.94 -13.07
N ALA A 102 8.10 -4.97 -12.79
CA ALA A 102 8.78 -6.14 -12.25
C ALA A 102 8.35 -6.44 -10.79
N PHE A 103 8.31 -7.72 -10.44
CA PHE A 103 7.99 -8.21 -9.10
C PHE A 103 9.19 -8.89 -8.47
N ASN A 104 9.32 -8.76 -7.15
CA ASN A 104 10.30 -9.49 -6.34
C ASN A 104 9.59 -10.15 -5.13
N PRO A 105 9.67 -11.48 -4.96
CA PRO A 105 10.29 -12.44 -5.88
C PRO A 105 9.50 -12.58 -7.19
N ASP A 106 10.19 -12.90 -8.28
CA ASP A 106 9.59 -13.13 -9.61
C ASP A 106 8.90 -14.50 -9.72
N ARG A 107 9.13 -15.37 -8.73
CA ARG A 107 8.52 -16.69 -8.58
C ARG A 107 8.09 -16.91 -7.13
N VAL A 108 6.86 -17.36 -6.95
CA VAL A 108 6.36 -17.85 -5.65
C VAL A 108 5.99 -19.31 -5.82
N ALA A 109 6.44 -20.16 -4.90
CA ALA A 109 5.97 -21.54 -4.85
C ALA A 109 4.46 -21.53 -4.59
N VAL A 110 3.72 -22.15 -5.51
CA VAL A 110 2.27 -22.37 -5.41
C VAL A 110 2.01 -23.53 -4.46
#